data_AF-Q717S4-F1
#
_entry.id   AF-Q717S4-F1
#
_cell.length_a   1.000
_cell.length_b   1.000
_cell.length_c   1.000
_cell.angle_alpha   90.00
_cell.angle_beta   90.00
_cell.angle_gamma   90.00
#
_symmetry.space_group_name_H-M   'P 1'
#
loop_
_entity.id
_entity.type
_entity.pdbx_description
1 polymer ?
#
loop_
_entity_poly.entity_id
_entity_poly.type
_entity_poly.pdbx_seq_one_letter_code
_entity_poly.pdbx_strand_id
1 'polypeptide(L)'
;MKFLVVVATLVLVAGASSVYEEWQQFKLDHGKTYRSLVEEKRRFSVFQKNLVDIQEHNKKYERGEESFAKKVTQFADMTHEEFLDLLKLQGVPALPSNAVHFDNFEDIDMEEKDAVDWREEGAVTPVKDQANCGSCWAFSAVGAIEGQFFKKNGTLVSLSAQELVDCATEDYGNNGCKGGLMGQAFDFVQDEGIQTEESYPYEGRRSSCKKSGEYVTKVKTYVFPLDEQEMARTVAAKGPVAVAIEASQLSFYDKGIVDERCRCSNKREDLNHGVLVVGYGSENGVDYWIVKNSWGADWGEKGYFRLKKDVKACGIGYYNTYPIFL
;
A
#
# COMPACT_ATOMS: atom_id res chain seq x y z
N MET A 1 33.51 -44.14 -5.76
CA MET A 1 33.12 -42.78 -6.22
C MET A 1 31.99 -42.73 -7.26
N LYS A 2 31.24 -43.81 -7.56
CA LYS A 2 30.12 -43.77 -8.53
C LYS A 2 28.71 -43.62 -7.92
N PHE A 3 28.56 -43.78 -6.59
CA PHE A 3 27.26 -43.67 -5.90
C PHE A 3 26.87 -42.23 -5.50
N LEU A 4 27.83 -41.31 -5.37
CA LEU A 4 27.54 -39.91 -5.01
C LEU A 4 26.91 -39.11 -6.16
N VAL A 5 27.23 -39.45 -7.41
CA VAL A 5 26.74 -38.71 -8.60
C VAL A 5 25.26 -38.99 -8.86
N VAL A 6 24.79 -40.23 -8.63
CA VAL A 6 23.40 -40.63 -8.90
C VAL A 6 22.42 -40.08 -7.86
N VAL A 7 22.82 -40.04 -6.58
CA VAL A 7 21.98 -39.45 -5.52
C VAL A 7 21.88 -37.94 -5.67
N ALA A 8 23.00 -37.25 -5.98
CA ALA A 8 22.99 -35.82 -6.24
C ALA A 8 22.12 -35.45 -7.45
N THR A 9 22.16 -36.23 -8.54
CA THR A 9 21.30 -36.00 -9.71
C THR A 9 19.83 -36.27 -9.42
N LEU A 10 19.48 -37.32 -8.67
CA LEU A 10 18.08 -37.59 -8.29
C LEU A 10 17.50 -36.51 -7.38
N VAL A 11 18.27 -36.00 -6.40
CA VAL A 11 17.83 -34.90 -5.52
C VAL A 11 17.67 -33.59 -6.31
N LEU A 12 18.58 -33.29 -7.25
CA LEU A 12 18.47 -32.12 -8.12
C LEU A 12 17.24 -32.21 -9.05
N VAL A 13 16.93 -33.39 -9.60
CA VAL A 13 15.76 -33.59 -10.47
C VAL A 13 14.45 -33.47 -9.68
N ALA A 14 14.38 -34.03 -8.46
CA ALA A 14 13.20 -33.91 -7.61
C ALA A 14 12.94 -32.45 -7.18
N GLY A 15 13.98 -31.71 -6.79
CA GLY A 15 13.84 -30.28 -6.44
C GLY A 15 13.54 -29.37 -7.64
N ALA A 16 14.04 -29.72 -8.84
CA ALA A 16 13.67 -29.00 -10.06
C ALA A 16 12.21 -29.26 -10.48
N SER A 17 11.69 -30.48 -10.24
CA SER A 17 10.28 -30.83 -10.47
C SER A 17 9.36 -30.02 -9.55
N SER A 18 9.71 -29.90 -8.26
CA SER A 18 8.87 -29.17 -7.30
C SER A 18 8.78 -27.66 -7.60
N VAL A 19 9.89 -27.03 -7.98
CA VAL A 19 9.90 -25.59 -8.31
C VAL A 19 9.13 -25.30 -9.61
N TYR A 20 9.15 -26.22 -10.57
CA TYR A 20 8.35 -26.07 -11.79
C TYR A 20 6.85 -26.24 -11.52
N GLU A 21 6.46 -27.14 -10.60
CA GLU A 21 5.07 -27.26 -10.13
C GLU A 21 4.60 -25.98 -9.42
N GLU A 22 5.41 -25.43 -8.51
CA GLU A 22 5.15 -24.14 -7.87
C GLU A 22 4.99 -23.00 -8.89
N TRP A 23 5.79 -23.01 -9.95
CA TRP A 23 5.65 -22.07 -11.06
C TRP A 23 4.35 -22.23 -11.85
N GLN A 24 3.93 -23.47 -12.15
CA GLN A 24 2.63 -23.68 -12.82
C GLN A 24 1.48 -23.22 -11.93
N GLN A 25 1.54 -23.52 -10.63
CA GLN A 25 0.53 -23.08 -9.67
C GLN A 25 0.50 -21.55 -9.55
N PHE A 26 1.65 -20.89 -9.43
CA PHE A 26 1.77 -19.43 -9.43
C PHE A 26 1.11 -18.80 -10.67
N LYS A 27 1.34 -19.37 -11.87
CA LYS A 27 0.70 -18.86 -13.08
C LYS A 27 -0.81 -19.01 -13.05
N LEU A 28 -1.33 -20.11 -12.51
CA LEU A 28 -2.77 -20.34 -12.37
C LEU A 28 -3.39 -19.39 -11.35
N ASP A 29 -2.80 -19.30 -10.16
CA ASP A 29 -3.31 -18.50 -9.04
C ASP A 29 -3.36 -17.00 -9.38
N HIS A 30 -2.38 -16.52 -10.15
CA HIS A 30 -2.27 -15.09 -10.51
C HIS A 30 -2.59 -14.80 -11.97
N GLY A 31 -3.22 -15.75 -12.69
CA GLY A 31 -3.66 -15.56 -14.08
C GLY A 31 -2.55 -15.13 -15.05
N LYS A 32 -1.32 -15.62 -14.86
CA LYS A 32 -0.15 -15.17 -15.61
C LYS A 32 -0.12 -15.79 -17.00
N THR A 33 0.00 -14.92 -17.99
CA THR A 33 0.25 -15.28 -19.39
C THR A 33 1.41 -14.47 -19.94
N TYR A 34 2.26 -15.09 -20.76
CA TYR A 34 3.46 -14.45 -21.30
C TYR A 34 3.41 -14.39 -22.83
N ARG A 35 4.00 -13.34 -23.43
CA ARG A 35 3.90 -13.09 -24.87
C ARG A 35 4.66 -14.09 -25.73
N SER A 36 5.63 -14.80 -25.12
CA SER A 36 6.43 -15.83 -25.79
C SER A 36 7.07 -16.76 -24.77
N LEU A 37 7.50 -17.95 -25.23
CA LEU A 37 8.27 -18.90 -24.43
C LEU A 37 9.60 -18.31 -23.91
N VAL A 38 10.18 -17.36 -24.64
CA VAL A 38 11.41 -16.67 -24.22
C VAL A 38 11.14 -15.77 -23.01
N GLU A 39 10.03 -15.04 -23.03
CA GLU A 39 9.60 -14.26 -21.87
C GLU A 39 9.25 -15.17 -20.69
N GLU A 40 8.48 -16.23 -20.92
CA GLU A 40 8.11 -17.18 -19.87
C GLU A 40 9.34 -17.78 -19.19
N LYS A 41 10.36 -18.18 -19.98
CA LYS A 41 11.62 -18.69 -19.44
C LYS A 41 12.35 -17.66 -18.58
N ARG A 42 12.34 -16.38 -18.99
CA ARG A 42 12.92 -15.28 -18.21
C ARG A 42 12.15 -15.09 -16.90
N ARG A 43 10.82 -15.05 -16.97
CA ARG A 43 9.92 -14.87 -15.81
C ARG A 43 10.04 -16.02 -14.81
N PHE A 44 10.11 -17.25 -15.30
CA PHE A 44 10.41 -18.41 -14.47
C PHE A 44 11.77 -18.29 -13.77
N SER A 45 12.81 -17.81 -14.47
CA SER A 45 14.13 -17.60 -13.84
C SER A 45 14.11 -16.53 -12.75
N VAL A 46 13.25 -15.52 -12.87
CA VAL A 46 13.03 -14.49 -11.84
C VAL A 46 12.26 -15.09 -10.66
N PHE A 47 11.19 -15.82 -10.93
CA PHE A 47 10.42 -16.57 -9.94
C PHE A 47 11.28 -17.49 -9.08
N GLN A 48 12.18 -18.27 -9.70
CA GLN A 48 13.10 -19.14 -8.97
C GLN A 48 13.99 -18.38 -7.99
N LYS A 49 14.49 -17.20 -8.38
CA LYS A 49 15.33 -16.37 -7.49
C LYS A 49 14.52 -15.81 -6.32
N ASN A 50 13.36 -15.23 -6.62
CA ASN A 50 12.47 -14.68 -5.61
C ASN A 50 11.98 -15.76 -4.64
N LEU A 51 11.72 -16.98 -5.12
CA LEU A 51 11.32 -18.11 -4.28
C LEU A 51 12.43 -18.49 -3.27
N VAL A 52 13.69 -18.50 -3.71
CA VAL A 52 14.84 -18.73 -2.81
C VAL A 52 14.91 -17.62 -1.77
N ASP A 53 14.78 -16.36 -2.17
CA ASP A 53 14.83 -15.22 -1.23
C ASP A 53 13.70 -15.28 -0.19
N ILE A 54 12.49 -15.67 -0.61
CA ILE A 54 11.34 -15.89 0.29
C ILE A 54 11.65 -17.01 1.30
N GLN A 55 12.17 -18.15 0.83
CA GLN A 55 12.49 -19.29 1.69
C GLN A 55 13.61 -18.97 2.67
N GLU A 56 14.65 -18.24 2.25
CA GLU A 56 15.75 -17.82 3.12
C GLU A 56 15.29 -16.81 4.19
N HIS A 57 14.43 -15.86 3.81
CA HIS A 57 13.79 -14.93 4.75
C HIS A 57 12.96 -15.68 5.78
N ASN A 58 12.13 -16.63 5.34
CA ASN A 58 11.25 -17.38 6.25
C ASN A 58 12.01 -18.27 7.23
N LYS A 59 13.16 -18.85 6.82
CA LYS A 59 14.04 -19.54 7.77
C LYS A 59 14.54 -18.62 8.89
N LYS A 60 14.79 -17.33 8.61
CA LYS A 60 15.18 -16.34 9.62
C LYS A 60 13.99 -15.95 10.51
N TYR A 61 12.81 -15.77 9.92
CA TYR A 61 11.56 -15.53 10.64
C TYR A 61 11.27 -16.66 11.64
N GLU A 62 11.41 -17.94 11.25
CA GLU A 62 11.24 -19.10 12.13
C GLU A 62 12.22 -19.12 13.32
N ARG A 63 13.38 -18.48 13.17
CA ARG A 63 14.38 -18.31 14.25
C ARG A 63 14.20 -17.02 15.05
N GLY A 64 13.20 -16.18 14.73
CA GLY A 64 12.95 -14.88 15.36
C GLY A 64 13.93 -13.77 14.95
N GLU A 65 14.75 -14.01 13.92
CA GLU A 65 15.71 -13.03 13.41
C GLU A 65 15.03 -11.94 12.56
N GLU A 66 13.92 -12.28 11.91
CA GLU A 66 13.04 -11.37 11.16
C GLU A 66 11.67 -11.26 11.85
N SER A 67 11.02 -10.11 11.74
CA SER A 67 9.76 -9.78 12.42
C SER A 67 8.50 -10.13 11.63
N PHE A 68 8.65 -10.50 10.36
CA PHE A 68 7.55 -10.84 9.46
C PHE A 68 7.93 -12.00 8.54
N ALA A 69 6.92 -12.70 8.02
CA ALA A 69 7.08 -13.76 7.04
C ALA A 69 6.76 -13.25 5.63
N LYS A 70 7.30 -13.95 4.63
CA LYS A 70 7.05 -13.72 3.21
C LYS A 70 6.29 -14.88 2.57
N LYS A 71 5.56 -14.60 1.49
CA LYS A 71 4.94 -15.61 0.62
C LYS A 71 5.16 -15.28 -0.85
N VAL A 72 4.90 -16.26 -1.71
CA VAL A 72 4.73 -16.01 -3.14
C VAL A 72 3.51 -15.09 -3.31
N THR A 73 3.71 -13.96 -3.98
CA THR A 73 2.66 -12.99 -4.35
C THR A 73 2.63 -12.84 -5.85
N GLN A 74 1.68 -12.06 -6.39
CA GLN A 74 1.60 -11.75 -7.82
C GLN A 74 2.87 -11.08 -8.39
N PHE A 75 3.77 -10.60 -7.52
CA PHE A 75 5.04 -9.97 -7.90
C PHE A 75 6.19 -10.98 -8.03
N ALA A 76 5.98 -12.27 -7.77
CA ALA A 76 7.06 -13.26 -7.72
C ALA A 76 7.77 -13.46 -9.07
N ASP A 77 7.17 -13.08 -10.19
CA ASP A 77 7.82 -13.09 -11.51
C ASP A 77 8.42 -11.73 -11.94
N MET A 78 8.45 -10.74 -11.05
CA MET A 78 9.04 -9.42 -11.27
C MET A 78 10.44 -9.31 -10.68
N THR A 79 11.35 -8.63 -11.38
CA THR A 79 12.62 -8.21 -10.79
C THR A 79 12.36 -7.14 -9.73
N HIS A 80 13.33 -6.93 -8.83
CA HIS A 80 13.22 -5.86 -7.85
C HIS A 80 13.05 -4.49 -8.53
N GLU A 81 13.79 -4.20 -9.60
CA GLU A 81 13.66 -2.97 -10.39
C GLU A 81 12.25 -2.79 -10.98
N GLU A 82 11.66 -3.86 -11.54
CA GLU A 82 10.29 -3.81 -12.07
C GLU A 82 9.26 -3.56 -10.96
N PHE A 83 9.48 -4.09 -9.75
CA PHE A 83 8.63 -3.81 -8.60
C PHE A 83 8.77 -2.37 -8.12
N LEU A 84 10.00 -1.83 -8.06
CA LEU A 84 10.23 -0.41 -7.74
C LEU A 84 9.58 0.53 -8.76
N ASP A 85 9.40 0.08 -10.00
CA ASP A 85 8.65 0.82 -11.01
C ASP A 85 7.14 0.93 -10.74
N LEU A 86 6.59 0.15 -9.80
CA LEU A 86 5.22 0.32 -9.31
C LEU A 86 5.12 1.33 -8.16
N LEU A 87 6.22 1.59 -7.47
CA LEU A 87 6.31 2.48 -6.31
C LEU A 87 6.56 3.93 -6.78
N LYS A 88 5.53 4.54 -7.41
CA LYS A 88 5.60 5.90 -7.94
C LYS A 88 4.87 6.89 -7.06
N LEU A 89 5.49 7.27 -5.95
CA LEU A 89 5.18 8.52 -5.25
C LEU A 89 6.06 9.63 -5.80
N GLN A 90 5.52 10.83 -6.02
CA GLN A 90 6.39 11.97 -6.30
C GLN A 90 7.19 12.33 -5.04
N GLY A 91 8.39 12.88 -5.22
CA GLY A 91 9.27 13.23 -4.10
C GLY A 91 8.52 14.03 -3.05
N VAL A 92 8.44 13.50 -1.84
CA VAL A 92 7.64 14.07 -0.75
C VAL A 92 8.22 15.43 -0.34
N PRO A 93 7.56 16.55 -0.66
CA PRO A 93 8.10 17.87 -0.36
C PRO A 93 8.11 18.10 1.15
N ALA A 94 8.93 19.04 1.61
CA ALA A 94 8.76 19.64 2.94
C ALA A 94 7.28 20.07 3.11
N LEU A 95 6.72 19.92 4.32
CA LEU A 95 5.36 20.41 4.54
C LEU A 95 5.34 21.93 4.29
N PRO A 96 4.36 22.45 3.55
CA PRO A 96 4.23 23.89 3.32
C PRO A 96 4.16 24.64 4.66
N SER A 97 4.73 25.84 4.74
CA SER A 97 4.62 26.68 5.95
C SER A 97 3.20 27.11 6.28
N ASN A 98 2.29 27.04 5.30
CA ASN A 98 0.86 27.29 5.43
C ASN A 98 0.03 25.99 5.48
N ALA A 99 0.66 24.83 5.65
CA ALA A 99 -0.06 23.59 5.86
C ALA A 99 -0.99 23.77 7.06
N VAL A 100 -2.26 23.36 6.92
CA VAL A 100 -3.17 23.34 8.05
C VAL A 100 -2.66 22.23 8.97
N HIS A 101 -2.03 22.66 10.05
CA HIS A 101 -1.59 21.76 11.10
C HIS A 101 -2.76 21.45 12.03
N PHE A 102 -2.55 20.41 12.82
CA PHE A 102 -3.52 19.84 13.74
C PHE A 102 -3.74 20.74 14.97
N ASP A 103 -4.03 22.03 14.76
CA ASP A 103 -3.94 23.07 15.81
C ASP A 103 -5.20 23.24 16.67
N ASN A 104 -6.23 22.40 16.54
CA ASN A 104 -7.45 22.53 17.36
C ASN A 104 -7.87 21.19 17.98
N PHE A 105 -7.08 20.72 18.94
CA PHE A 105 -7.42 19.60 19.81
C PHE A 105 -7.89 20.02 21.21
N GLU A 106 -8.14 21.32 21.45
CA GLU A 106 -8.56 21.81 22.78
C GLU A 106 -9.89 21.20 23.28
N ASP A 107 -10.71 20.60 22.41
CA ASP A 107 -12.02 20.03 22.76
C ASP A 107 -12.13 18.50 22.64
N ILE A 108 -11.03 17.78 22.45
CA ILE A 108 -11.08 16.32 22.33
C ILE A 108 -10.62 15.69 23.65
N ASP A 109 -11.58 15.55 24.57
CA ASP A 109 -11.46 14.70 25.76
C ASP A 109 -11.43 13.24 25.30
N MET A 110 -10.25 12.77 24.92
CA MET A 110 -10.05 11.39 24.51
C MET A 110 -9.27 10.64 25.57
N GLU A 111 -9.94 9.68 26.20
CA GLU A 111 -9.28 8.45 26.59
C GLU A 111 -8.53 7.93 25.36
N GLU A 112 -7.21 7.84 25.48
CA GLU A 112 -6.35 7.22 24.48
C GLU A 112 -6.86 5.79 24.28
N LYS A 113 -7.47 5.51 23.13
CA LYS A 113 -7.92 4.16 22.82
C LYS A 113 -6.71 3.27 22.63
N ASP A 114 -6.63 2.17 23.37
CA ASP A 114 -5.54 1.18 23.24
C ASP A 114 -5.47 0.55 21.83
N ALA A 115 -6.61 0.44 21.15
CA ALA A 115 -6.69 -0.06 19.78
C ALA A 115 -7.84 0.59 19.01
N VAL A 116 -7.64 0.73 17.70
CA VAL A 116 -8.63 1.25 16.75
C VAL A 116 -8.56 0.42 15.48
N ASP A 117 -9.70 -0.02 14.96
CA ASP A 117 -9.80 -0.67 13.66
C ASP A 117 -11.02 -0.18 12.88
N TRP A 118 -10.79 0.73 11.93
CA TRP A 118 -11.87 1.31 11.12
C TRP A 118 -12.54 0.31 10.17
N ARG A 119 -11.97 -0.89 10.00
CA ARG A 119 -12.61 -1.98 9.25
C ARG A 119 -13.84 -2.49 10.00
N GLU A 120 -13.73 -2.62 11.33
CA GLU A 120 -14.81 -3.10 12.20
C GLU A 120 -15.93 -2.07 12.33
N GLU A 121 -15.57 -0.78 12.25
CA GLU A 121 -16.49 0.37 12.31
C GLU A 121 -17.13 0.70 10.96
N GLY A 122 -16.79 0.00 9.88
CA GLY A 122 -17.39 0.18 8.55
C GLY A 122 -16.88 1.40 7.75
N ALA A 123 -15.77 2.02 8.16
CA ALA A 123 -15.20 3.21 7.51
C ALA A 123 -14.15 2.87 6.43
N VAL A 124 -14.06 1.61 5.99
CA VAL A 124 -13.03 1.14 5.06
C VAL A 124 -13.67 0.29 3.95
N THR A 125 -13.50 0.72 2.70
CA THR A 125 -13.95 -0.03 1.52
C THR A 125 -13.15 -1.33 1.33
N PRO A 126 -13.59 -2.27 0.48
CA PRO A 126 -12.78 -3.41 0.10
C PRO A 126 -11.38 -3.00 -0.41
N VAL A 127 -10.40 -3.90 -0.28
CA VAL A 127 -9.06 -3.67 -0.84
C VAL A 127 -9.14 -3.64 -2.37
N LYS A 128 -8.50 -2.63 -2.97
CA LYS A 128 -8.41 -2.44 -4.42
C LYS A 128 -7.03 -2.86 -4.93
N ASP A 129 -6.85 -2.87 -6.25
CA ASP A 129 -5.58 -3.23 -6.90
C ASP A 129 -5.17 -2.15 -7.93
N GLN A 130 -4.01 -1.55 -7.74
CA GLN A 130 -3.43 -0.55 -8.65
C GLN A 130 -2.81 -1.17 -9.91
N ALA A 131 -2.74 -2.50 -10.00
CA ALA A 131 -2.15 -3.24 -11.10
C ALA A 131 -0.73 -2.72 -11.46
N ASN A 132 -0.45 -2.54 -12.75
CA ASN A 132 0.84 -2.07 -13.25
C ASN A 132 0.94 -0.53 -13.38
N CYS A 133 0.15 0.21 -12.61
CA CYS A 133 0.11 1.66 -12.63
C CYS A 133 0.60 2.24 -11.31
N GLY A 134 1.58 3.15 -11.36
CA GLY A 134 2.11 3.88 -10.21
C GLY A 134 1.12 4.92 -9.67
N SER A 135 0.00 4.44 -9.14
CA SER A 135 -1.16 5.23 -8.71
C SER A 135 -1.52 5.02 -7.24
N CYS A 136 -0.61 4.47 -6.44
CA CYS A 136 -0.78 4.30 -4.99
C CYS A 136 -1.20 5.59 -4.29
N TRP A 137 -0.71 6.75 -4.74
CA TRP A 137 -1.14 8.07 -4.28
C TRP A 137 -2.65 8.31 -4.44
N ALA A 138 -3.24 7.90 -5.55
CA ALA A 138 -4.68 8.03 -5.80
C ALA A 138 -5.48 7.10 -4.87
N PHE A 139 -5.04 5.85 -4.70
CA PHE A 139 -5.69 4.89 -3.80
C PHE A 139 -5.63 5.31 -2.33
N SER A 140 -4.48 5.84 -1.89
CA SER A 140 -4.30 6.39 -0.55
C SER A 140 -5.23 7.60 -0.33
N ALA A 141 -5.29 8.53 -1.29
CA ALA A 141 -6.17 9.69 -1.24
C ALA A 141 -7.66 9.29 -1.18
N VAL A 142 -8.14 8.45 -2.11
CA VAL A 142 -9.56 8.03 -2.09
C VAL A 142 -9.89 7.29 -0.81
N GLY A 143 -9.02 6.42 -0.31
CA GLY A 143 -9.26 5.69 0.94
C GLY A 143 -9.48 6.63 2.15
N ALA A 144 -8.74 7.74 2.21
CA ALA A 144 -8.94 8.75 3.25
C ALA A 144 -10.25 9.54 3.04
N ILE A 145 -10.57 9.91 1.80
CA ILE A 145 -11.85 10.58 1.46
C ILE A 145 -13.04 9.68 1.82
N GLU A 146 -12.99 8.39 1.46
CA GLU A 146 -14.01 7.39 1.76
C GLU A 146 -14.26 7.27 3.26
N GLY A 147 -13.20 7.13 4.07
CA GLY A 147 -13.31 7.00 5.52
C GLY A 147 -13.84 8.27 6.21
N GLN A 148 -13.36 9.45 5.79
CA GLN A 148 -13.84 10.72 6.31
C GLN A 148 -15.30 10.99 5.88
N PHE A 149 -15.68 10.59 4.67
CA PHE A 149 -17.05 10.72 4.18
C PHE A 149 -18.01 9.82 4.96
N PHE A 150 -17.60 8.57 5.25
CA PHE A 150 -18.35 7.67 6.11
C PHE A 150 -18.54 8.26 7.51
N LYS A 151 -17.47 8.78 8.11
CA LYS A 151 -17.52 9.40 9.45
C LYS A 151 -18.50 10.56 9.55
N LYS A 152 -18.63 11.35 8.48
CA LYS A 152 -19.56 12.47 8.42
C LYS A 152 -21.01 12.05 8.13
N ASN A 153 -21.22 11.12 7.19
CA ASN A 153 -22.53 10.85 6.61
C ASN A 153 -23.14 9.50 7.02
N GLY A 154 -22.37 8.61 7.65
CA GLY A 154 -22.79 7.27 8.04
C GLY A 154 -22.90 6.26 6.90
N THR A 155 -22.57 6.65 5.66
CA THR A 155 -22.65 5.80 4.47
C THR A 155 -21.29 5.66 3.82
N LEU A 156 -20.85 4.42 3.60
CA LEU A 156 -19.58 4.12 2.94
C LEU A 156 -19.80 4.06 1.42
N VAL A 157 -19.06 4.87 0.68
CA VAL A 157 -19.14 4.94 -0.79
C VAL A 157 -17.75 4.68 -1.34
N SER A 158 -17.63 3.77 -2.32
CA SER A 158 -16.36 3.54 -3.04
C SER A 158 -16.13 4.63 -4.09
N LEU A 159 -15.00 5.32 -4.01
CA LEU A 159 -14.68 6.49 -4.84
C LEU A 159 -13.63 6.16 -5.91
N SER A 160 -13.68 6.90 -7.02
CA SER A 160 -12.85 6.60 -8.19
C SER A 160 -11.39 7.03 -8.02
N ALA A 161 -10.49 6.06 -7.90
CA ALA A 161 -9.06 6.33 -8.04
C ALA A 161 -8.69 6.71 -9.49
N GLN A 162 -9.45 6.21 -10.47
CA GLN A 162 -9.20 6.47 -11.90
C GLN A 162 -9.40 7.92 -12.27
N GLU A 163 -10.43 8.55 -11.71
CA GLU A 163 -10.68 9.97 -11.94
C GLU A 163 -9.50 10.82 -11.50
N LEU A 164 -8.90 10.51 -10.33
CA LEU A 164 -7.68 11.19 -9.91
C LEU A 164 -6.53 10.93 -10.89
N VAL A 165 -6.33 9.68 -11.32
CA VAL A 165 -5.28 9.31 -12.28
C VAL A 165 -5.39 10.06 -13.60
N ASP A 166 -6.61 10.29 -14.08
CA ASP A 166 -6.88 10.93 -15.37
C ASP A 166 -6.98 12.45 -15.28
N CYS A 167 -7.54 12.99 -14.19
CA CYS A 167 -7.95 14.40 -14.06
C CYS A 167 -7.08 15.23 -13.12
N ALA A 168 -6.59 14.67 -12.01
CA ALA A 168 -5.82 15.41 -11.00
C ALA A 168 -4.34 15.57 -11.41
N THR A 169 -4.06 15.84 -12.69
CA THR A 169 -2.72 15.72 -13.28
C THR A 169 -1.90 17.02 -13.20
N GLU A 170 -1.45 17.57 -14.32
CA GLU A 170 -0.44 18.64 -14.39
C GLU A 170 -0.85 19.90 -13.62
N ASP A 171 -2.13 20.28 -13.69
CA ASP A 171 -2.67 21.46 -12.99
C ASP A 171 -2.61 21.34 -11.45
N TYR A 172 -2.54 20.12 -10.93
CA TYR A 172 -2.47 19.82 -9.50
C TYR A 172 -1.12 19.22 -9.08
N GLY A 173 -0.22 18.97 -10.04
CA GLY A 173 1.10 18.41 -9.79
C GLY A 173 1.17 16.87 -9.77
N ASN A 174 0.10 16.10 -10.00
CA ASN A 174 0.23 14.65 -10.20
C ASN A 174 0.48 14.27 -11.67
N ASN A 175 0.87 13.02 -11.93
CA ASN A 175 1.19 12.54 -13.27
C ASN A 175 0.61 11.14 -13.57
N GLY A 176 -0.63 10.89 -13.13
CA GLY A 176 -1.31 9.61 -13.33
C GLY A 176 -0.48 8.42 -12.82
N CYS A 177 -0.22 7.45 -13.70
CA CYS A 177 0.60 6.27 -13.37
C CYS A 177 2.10 6.55 -13.19
N LYS A 178 2.57 7.77 -13.46
CA LYS A 178 3.96 8.18 -13.20
C LYS A 178 4.14 8.79 -11.80
N GLY A 179 3.09 8.76 -10.99
CA GLY A 179 3.11 9.13 -9.59
C GLY A 179 2.50 10.49 -9.28
N GLY A 180 2.28 10.70 -7.99
CA GLY A 180 1.61 11.85 -7.42
C GLY A 180 1.70 11.86 -5.90
N LEU A 181 0.92 12.75 -5.27
CA LEU A 181 0.79 12.89 -3.82
C LEU A 181 -0.67 13.06 -3.42
N MET A 182 -1.00 12.59 -2.22
CA MET A 182 -2.37 12.60 -1.71
C MET A 182 -2.90 14.02 -1.49
N GLY A 183 -2.07 14.96 -1.04
CA GLY A 183 -2.49 16.37 -0.90
C GLY A 183 -2.92 17.00 -2.22
N GLN A 184 -2.17 16.74 -3.29
CA GLN A 184 -2.49 17.22 -4.65
C GLN A 184 -3.79 16.60 -5.18
N ALA A 185 -4.06 15.34 -4.82
CA ALA A 185 -5.36 14.74 -5.10
C ALA A 185 -6.49 15.44 -4.34
N PHE A 186 -6.27 15.84 -3.09
CA PHE A 186 -7.27 16.59 -2.31
C PHE A 186 -7.54 17.98 -2.88
N ASP A 187 -6.52 18.66 -3.42
CA ASP A 187 -6.70 19.94 -4.12
C ASP A 187 -7.68 19.79 -5.30
N PHE A 188 -7.54 18.72 -6.11
CA PHE A 188 -8.49 18.42 -7.19
C PHE A 188 -9.91 18.20 -6.68
N VAL A 189 -10.07 17.41 -5.60
CA VAL A 189 -11.39 17.11 -5.04
C VAL A 189 -12.02 18.33 -4.37
N GLN A 190 -11.21 19.30 -3.94
CA GLN A 190 -11.68 20.59 -3.43
C GLN A 190 -12.28 21.44 -4.56
N ASP A 191 -11.63 21.50 -5.72
CA ASP A 191 -12.07 22.32 -6.85
C ASP A 191 -13.22 21.68 -7.63
N GLU A 192 -13.08 20.41 -8.00
CA GLU A 192 -14.00 19.72 -8.91
C GLU A 192 -14.99 18.83 -8.16
N GLY A 193 -14.49 18.03 -7.21
CA GLY A 193 -15.23 16.95 -6.56
C GLY A 193 -14.72 15.57 -6.98
N ILE A 194 -15.40 14.50 -6.55
CA ILE A 194 -15.02 13.12 -6.88
C ILE A 194 -16.23 12.24 -7.14
N GLN A 195 -16.14 11.39 -8.15
CA GLN A 195 -17.16 10.43 -8.57
C GLN A 195 -16.98 9.06 -7.89
N THR A 196 -17.97 8.18 -8.02
CA THR A 196 -17.89 6.82 -7.50
C THR A 196 -17.00 5.94 -8.38
N GLU A 197 -16.46 4.88 -7.79
CA GLU A 197 -15.79 3.80 -8.52
C GLU A 197 -16.70 3.18 -9.59
N GLU A 198 -18.01 3.10 -9.34
CA GLU A 198 -18.97 2.56 -10.31
C GLU A 198 -19.13 3.46 -11.54
N SER A 199 -19.22 4.78 -11.34
CA SER A 199 -19.36 5.72 -12.46
C SER A 199 -18.06 5.95 -13.24
N TYR A 200 -16.91 5.81 -12.58
CA TYR A 200 -15.59 5.94 -13.20
C TYR A 200 -14.66 4.80 -12.75
N PRO A 201 -14.79 3.59 -13.33
CA PRO A 201 -14.03 2.41 -12.90
C PRO A 201 -12.53 2.51 -13.16
N TYR A 202 -11.76 1.84 -12.32
CA TYR A 202 -10.31 1.72 -12.47
C TYR A 202 -9.88 0.94 -13.71
N GLU A 203 -9.05 1.56 -14.54
CA GLU A 203 -8.53 1.02 -15.81
C GLU A 203 -7.05 0.59 -15.70
N GLY A 204 -6.35 0.88 -14.60
CA GLY A 204 -4.94 0.50 -14.43
C GLY A 204 -3.97 1.20 -15.40
N ARG A 205 -4.36 2.36 -15.94
CA ARG A 205 -3.57 3.17 -16.88
C ARG A 205 -4.09 4.61 -16.88
N ARG A 206 -3.28 5.57 -17.34
CA ARG A 206 -3.75 6.93 -17.60
C ARG A 206 -4.55 6.98 -18.91
N SER A 207 -5.74 7.53 -18.84
CA SER A 207 -6.67 7.80 -19.94
C SER A 207 -6.99 9.31 -19.98
N SER A 208 -7.83 9.74 -20.93
CA SER A 208 -8.32 11.11 -20.97
C SER A 208 -9.31 11.36 -19.83
N CYS A 209 -9.18 12.49 -19.12
CA CYS A 209 -10.12 12.90 -18.08
C CYS A 209 -11.56 12.98 -18.61
N LYS A 210 -12.46 12.18 -18.05
CA LYS A 210 -13.89 12.16 -18.39
C LYS A 210 -14.67 13.00 -17.38
N LYS A 211 -14.92 14.28 -17.70
CA LYS A 211 -15.80 15.15 -16.91
C LYS A 211 -17.27 14.84 -17.20
N SER A 212 -17.75 13.67 -16.80
CA SER A 212 -19.10 13.21 -17.13
C SER A 212 -19.74 12.44 -15.98
N GLY A 213 -20.29 13.16 -15.00
CA GLY A 213 -21.14 12.58 -13.96
C GLY A 213 -21.36 13.51 -12.77
N GLU A 214 -22.08 12.99 -11.78
CA GLU A 214 -22.34 13.69 -10.53
C GLU A 214 -21.25 13.39 -9.51
N TYR A 215 -20.74 14.44 -8.87
CA TYR A 215 -19.75 14.30 -7.81
C TYR A 215 -20.44 13.96 -6.48
N VAL A 216 -19.87 12.99 -5.76
CA VAL A 216 -20.36 12.53 -4.45
C VAL A 216 -20.11 13.58 -3.37
N THR A 217 -18.93 14.19 -3.40
CA THR A 217 -18.48 15.14 -2.38
C THR A 217 -17.35 16.04 -2.89
N LYS A 218 -17.10 17.12 -2.15
CA LYS A 218 -15.93 17.98 -2.29
C LYS A 218 -15.19 18.09 -0.97
N VAL A 219 -13.87 18.11 -1.02
CA VAL A 219 -13.02 18.35 0.16
C VAL A 219 -13.03 19.86 0.47
N LYS A 220 -13.14 20.24 1.75
CA LYS A 220 -13.04 21.65 2.16
C LYS A 220 -11.58 22.08 2.29
N THR A 221 -10.78 21.22 2.92
CA THR A 221 -9.36 21.40 3.20
C THR A 221 -8.79 20.06 3.67
N TYR A 222 -7.49 19.97 3.94
CA TYR A 222 -6.84 18.79 4.46
C TYR A 222 -5.76 19.17 5.48
N VAL A 223 -5.51 18.27 6.42
CA VAL A 223 -4.61 18.50 7.56
C VAL A 223 -3.45 17.51 7.51
N PHE A 224 -2.30 17.93 8.05
CA PHE A 224 -1.10 17.10 8.14
C PHE A 224 -0.72 16.83 9.60
N PRO A 225 -1.04 15.64 10.15
CA PRO A 225 -0.45 15.17 11.41
C PRO A 225 1.09 15.12 11.29
N LEU A 226 1.79 15.72 12.26
CA LEU A 226 3.23 15.97 12.19
C LEU A 226 4.08 14.72 12.41
N ASP A 227 3.60 13.77 13.20
CA ASP A 227 4.31 12.55 13.58
C ASP A 227 3.35 11.39 13.86
N GLU A 228 3.91 10.25 14.29
CA GLU A 228 3.15 9.05 14.64
C GLU A 228 2.19 9.25 15.83
N GLN A 229 2.51 10.14 16.78
CA GLN A 229 1.65 10.40 17.94
C GLN A 229 0.42 11.22 17.53
N GLU A 230 0.62 12.29 16.77
CA GLU A 230 -0.49 13.06 16.20
C GLU A 230 -1.32 12.21 15.25
N MET A 231 -0.67 11.35 14.45
CA MET A 231 -1.38 10.41 13.60
C MET A 231 -2.21 9.41 14.40
N ALA A 232 -1.73 8.89 15.54
CA ALA A 232 -2.51 7.98 16.40
C ALA A 232 -3.79 8.66 16.91
N ARG A 233 -3.66 9.89 17.43
CA ARG A 233 -4.79 10.71 17.86
C ARG A 233 -5.75 10.99 16.71
N THR A 234 -5.21 11.30 15.52
CA THR A 234 -6.01 11.51 14.31
C THR A 234 -6.80 10.27 13.93
N VAL A 235 -6.15 9.10 13.89
CA VAL A 235 -6.78 7.83 13.54
C VAL A 235 -7.90 7.53 14.53
N ALA A 236 -7.67 7.70 15.83
CA ALA A 236 -8.67 7.44 16.86
C ALA A 236 -9.86 8.41 16.82
N ALA A 237 -9.60 9.70 16.57
CA ALA A 237 -10.64 10.75 16.61
C ALA A 237 -11.40 10.89 15.28
N LYS A 238 -10.66 10.94 14.17
CA LYS A 238 -11.15 11.43 12.89
C LYS A 238 -11.41 10.34 11.87
N GLY A 239 -10.64 9.25 11.85
CA GLY A 239 -10.80 8.21 10.83
C GLY A 239 -9.48 7.79 10.18
N PRO A 240 -9.54 6.99 9.11
CA PRO A 240 -8.35 6.60 8.35
C PRO A 240 -7.54 7.79 7.84
N VAL A 241 -6.22 7.63 7.78
CA VAL A 241 -5.24 8.66 7.39
C VAL A 241 -4.39 8.17 6.23
N ALA A 242 -4.29 8.98 5.17
CA ALA A 242 -3.42 8.70 4.03
C ALA A 242 -1.97 8.95 4.43
N VAL A 243 -1.07 7.99 4.17
CA VAL A 243 0.35 8.10 4.52
C VAL A 243 1.26 7.67 3.39
N ALA A 244 2.49 8.15 3.41
CA ALA A 244 3.57 7.64 2.55
C ALA A 244 4.54 6.76 3.35
N ILE A 245 5.05 5.71 2.71
CA ILE A 245 6.08 4.81 3.24
C ILE A 245 7.14 4.50 2.17
N GLU A 246 8.26 3.91 2.60
CA GLU A 246 9.27 3.27 1.76
C GLU A 246 8.92 1.77 1.66
N ALA A 247 8.44 1.30 0.51
CA ALA A 247 7.88 -0.05 0.37
C ALA A 247 8.75 -1.05 -0.41
N SER A 248 10.03 -0.72 -0.71
CA SER A 248 10.90 -1.53 -1.57
C SER A 248 11.01 -2.99 -1.14
N GLN A 249 10.96 -3.27 0.16
CA GLN A 249 11.13 -4.62 0.72
C GLN A 249 9.81 -5.40 0.90
N LEU A 250 8.66 -4.82 0.54
CA LEU A 250 7.34 -5.34 0.90
C LEU A 250 6.68 -6.19 -0.18
N SER A 251 7.28 -6.40 -1.36
CA SER A 251 6.68 -7.15 -2.47
C SER A 251 6.12 -8.52 -2.06
N PHE A 252 6.78 -9.20 -1.12
CA PHE A 252 6.44 -10.56 -0.70
C PHE A 252 5.88 -10.67 0.72
N TYR A 253 5.52 -9.55 1.38
CA TYR A 253 4.97 -9.61 2.73
C TYR A 253 3.74 -10.55 2.80
N ASP A 254 3.73 -11.41 3.82
CA ASP A 254 2.60 -12.30 4.14
C ASP A 254 1.90 -11.87 5.43
N LYS A 255 2.64 -11.87 6.54
CA LYS A 255 2.12 -11.66 7.90
C LYS A 255 3.22 -11.26 8.88
N GLY A 256 2.81 -10.74 10.02
CA GLY A 256 3.69 -10.30 11.11
C GLY A 256 3.79 -8.79 11.19
N ILE A 257 4.62 -8.25 12.08
CA ILE A 257 4.75 -6.80 12.29
C ILE A 257 6.09 -6.38 11.74
N VAL A 258 6.10 -5.66 10.62
CA VAL A 258 7.34 -5.15 10.01
C VAL A 258 7.92 -4.07 10.91
N ASP A 259 9.15 -4.27 11.36
CA ASP A 259 9.86 -3.34 12.26
C ASP A 259 11.10 -2.73 11.59
N GLU A 260 11.87 -1.96 12.34
CA GLU A 260 13.07 -1.27 11.87
C GLU A 260 14.20 -2.19 11.35
N ARG A 261 14.11 -3.52 11.62
CA ARG A 261 15.05 -4.50 11.05
C ARG A 261 14.76 -4.79 9.59
N CYS A 262 13.53 -4.56 9.15
CA CYS A 262 13.21 -4.55 7.74
C CYS A 262 14.12 -3.53 7.06
N ARG A 263 14.75 -3.91 5.95
CA ARG A 263 15.69 -3.08 5.20
C ARG A 263 15.00 -1.95 4.41
N CYS A 264 13.91 -1.42 4.95
CA CYS A 264 13.39 -0.13 4.56
C CYS A 264 14.41 0.94 4.99
N SER A 265 14.53 2.03 4.24
CA SER A 265 15.52 3.06 4.60
C SER A 265 15.14 3.87 5.85
N ASN A 266 13.84 3.87 6.22
CA ASN A 266 13.25 4.66 7.30
C ASN A 266 13.47 6.18 7.15
N LYS A 267 13.71 6.65 5.94
CA LYS A 267 14.01 8.05 5.61
C LYS A 267 12.90 8.69 4.81
N ARG A 268 12.70 9.99 5.02
CA ARG A 268 11.68 10.78 4.32
C ARG A 268 11.96 10.86 2.81
N GLU A 269 13.22 11.03 2.43
CA GLU A 269 13.63 11.22 1.04
C GLU A 269 13.43 9.97 0.16
N ASP A 270 13.25 8.80 0.78
CA ASP A 270 13.09 7.52 0.08
C ASP A 270 11.63 7.05 0.01
N LEU A 271 10.69 7.81 0.59
CA LEU A 271 9.25 7.48 0.54
C LEU A 271 8.79 7.36 -0.92
N ASN A 272 8.19 6.22 -1.25
CA ASN A 272 7.88 5.84 -2.63
C ASN A 272 6.50 5.19 -2.81
N HIS A 273 5.73 4.98 -1.74
CA HIS A 273 4.45 4.31 -1.79
C HIS A 273 3.39 4.96 -0.91
N GLY A 274 2.22 5.28 -1.49
CA GLY A 274 1.06 5.81 -0.77
C GLY A 274 0.16 4.68 -0.28
N VAL A 275 -0.17 4.68 1.01
CA VAL A 275 -1.02 3.68 1.67
C VAL A 275 -1.99 4.36 2.65
N LEU A 276 -2.88 3.60 3.28
CA LEU A 276 -3.87 4.15 4.21
C LEU A 276 -3.75 3.49 5.57
N VAL A 277 -3.47 4.26 6.62
CA VAL A 277 -3.57 3.80 8.00
C VAL A 277 -5.04 3.76 8.37
N VAL A 278 -5.53 2.57 8.72
CA VAL A 278 -6.94 2.33 9.08
C VAL A 278 -7.12 1.99 10.55
N GLY A 279 -6.05 2.00 11.33
CA GLY A 279 -6.10 1.58 12.71
C GLY A 279 -4.73 1.33 13.31
N TYR A 280 -4.73 0.91 14.56
CA TYR A 280 -3.56 0.49 15.32
C TYR A 280 -3.99 -0.44 16.45
N GLY A 281 -3.04 -1.19 17.00
CA GLY A 281 -3.28 -2.05 18.15
C GLY A 281 -1.96 -2.57 18.72
N SER A 282 -2.05 -3.57 19.60
CA SER A 282 -0.89 -4.20 20.24
C SER A 282 -1.01 -5.72 20.17
N GLU A 283 0.09 -6.40 19.83
CA GLU A 283 0.20 -7.86 19.83
C GLU A 283 1.49 -8.26 20.54
N ASN A 284 1.39 -9.05 21.61
CA ASN A 284 2.53 -9.52 22.40
C ASN A 284 3.45 -8.40 22.91
N GLY A 285 2.89 -7.22 23.24
CA GLY A 285 3.64 -6.06 23.69
C GLY A 285 4.35 -5.29 22.58
N VAL A 286 4.01 -5.54 21.31
CA VAL A 286 4.46 -4.78 20.15
C VAL A 286 3.28 -4.02 19.57
N ASP A 287 3.35 -2.70 19.64
CA ASP A 287 2.35 -1.82 19.05
C ASP A 287 2.55 -1.72 17.54
N TYR A 288 1.45 -1.71 16.78
CA TYR A 288 1.49 -1.71 15.34
C TYR A 288 0.40 -0.82 14.72
N TRP A 289 0.70 -0.29 13.54
CA TRP A 289 -0.25 0.28 12.61
C TRP A 289 -0.93 -0.82 11.79
N ILE A 290 -2.23 -0.68 11.54
CA ILE A 290 -2.98 -1.47 10.55
C ILE A 290 -3.01 -0.65 9.27
N VAL A 291 -2.39 -1.16 8.21
CA VAL A 291 -2.20 -0.41 6.98
C VAL A 291 -2.87 -1.14 5.82
N LYS A 292 -3.79 -0.45 5.14
CA LYS A 292 -4.45 -0.90 3.91
C LYS A 292 -3.54 -0.61 2.72
N ASN A 293 -3.26 -1.64 1.93
CA ASN A 293 -2.49 -1.54 0.70
C ASN A 293 -3.41 -1.47 -0.54
N SER A 294 -2.82 -1.27 -1.72
CA SER A 294 -3.49 -1.19 -3.03
C SER A 294 -2.96 -2.23 -4.01
N TRP A 295 -2.57 -3.42 -3.53
CA TRP A 295 -2.03 -4.53 -4.34
C TRP A 295 -2.97 -5.75 -4.32
N GLY A 296 -4.28 -5.52 -4.21
CA GLY A 296 -5.27 -6.59 -4.16
C GLY A 296 -5.32 -7.31 -2.81
N ALA A 297 -6.41 -8.05 -2.60
CA ALA A 297 -6.68 -8.73 -1.33
C ALA A 297 -5.83 -9.99 -1.10
N ASP A 298 -5.24 -10.57 -2.14
CA ASP A 298 -4.40 -11.77 -2.00
C ASP A 298 -2.99 -11.46 -1.46
N TRP A 299 -2.56 -10.21 -1.56
CA TRP A 299 -1.29 -9.75 -1.03
C TRP A 299 -1.39 -9.54 0.50
N GLY A 300 -0.35 -9.91 1.26
CA GLY A 300 -0.30 -9.69 2.71
C GLY A 300 -1.45 -10.33 3.49
N GLU A 301 -1.90 -9.64 4.53
CA GLU A 301 -2.97 -10.05 5.45
C GLU A 301 -4.32 -9.59 4.90
N LYS A 302 -4.78 -10.25 3.82
CA LYS A 302 -6.01 -9.89 3.08
C LYS A 302 -5.96 -8.49 2.46
N GLY A 303 -4.81 -8.09 1.94
CA GLY A 303 -4.55 -6.76 1.37
C GLY A 303 -4.09 -5.71 2.39
N TYR A 304 -3.89 -6.12 3.63
CA TYR A 304 -3.36 -5.29 4.71
C TYR A 304 -1.97 -5.77 5.13
N PHE A 305 -1.28 -4.93 5.89
CA PHE A 305 -0.03 -5.27 6.56
C PHE A 305 0.10 -4.47 7.85
N ARG A 306 1.05 -4.87 8.69
CA ARG A 306 1.32 -4.23 9.96
C ARG A 306 2.73 -3.67 10.01
N LEU A 307 2.85 -2.42 10.45
CA LEU A 307 4.13 -1.75 10.71
C LEU A 307 4.24 -1.48 12.20
N LYS A 308 5.41 -1.71 12.79
CA LYS A 308 5.66 -1.36 14.19
C LYS A 308 5.47 0.14 14.38
N LYS A 309 4.70 0.50 15.41
CA LYS A 309 4.34 1.87 15.73
C LYS A 309 5.41 2.55 16.59
N ASP A 310 5.51 3.87 16.46
CA ASP A 310 6.39 4.78 17.22
C ASP A 310 7.90 4.57 16.99
N VAL A 311 8.26 3.96 15.86
CA VAL A 311 9.67 3.71 15.46
C VAL A 311 9.97 4.15 14.03
N LYS A 312 9.02 4.82 13.36
CA LYS A 312 9.09 5.21 11.94
C LYS A 312 9.45 4.05 11.02
N ALA A 313 8.89 2.87 11.29
CA ALA A 313 9.09 1.69 10.44
C ALA A 313 8.72 2.02 8.98
N CYS A 314 9.66 1.81 8.08
CA CYS A 314 9.54 2.16 6.66
C CYS A 314 9.18 3.63 6.40
N GLY A 315 9.56 4.54 7.30
CA GLY A 315 9.34 5.98 7.16
C GLY A 315 7.90 6.43 7.40
N ILE A 316 7.03 5.56 7.93
CA ILE A 316 5.68 5.96 8.34
C ILE A 316 5.77 7.12 9.36
N GLY A 317 4.83 8.06 9.28
CA GLY A 317 4.82 9.25 10.13
C GLY A 317 5.49 10.48 9.53
N TYR A 318 6.21 10.40 8.39
CA TYR A 318 6.84 11.57 7.77
C TYR A 318 5.91 12.37 6.82
N TYR A 319 4.90 11.73 6.24
CA TYR A 319 3.90 12.37 5.40
C TYR A 319 2.56 11.70 5.67
N ASN A 320 1.75 12.35 6.49
CA ASN A 320 0.44 11.89 6.92
C ASN A 320 -0.55 12.99 6.57
N THR A 321 -1.67 12.65 5.96
CA THR A 321 -2.69 13.64 5.62
C THR A 321 -4.09 13.04 5.58
N TYR A 322 -5.09 13.85 5.92
CA TYR A 322 -6.48 13.47 5.79
C TYR A 322 -7.33 14.68 5.37
N PRO A 323 -8.39 14.46 4.57
CA PRO A 323 -9.29 15.52 4.15
C PRO A 323 -10.33 15.84 5.24
N ILE A 324 -10.82 17.08 5.22
CA ILE A 324 -11.93 17.56 6.05
C ILE A 324 -13.07 18.00 5.13
N PHE A 325 -14.30 17.64 5.49
CA PHE A 325 -15.52 18.07 4.82
C PHE A 325 -16.18 19.23 5.58
N LEU A 326 -16.98 20.03 4.88
CA LEU A 326 -17.76 21.13 5.47
C LEU A 326 -18.77 20.70 6.52
#